data_AF-A0A523RL45-F1
#
_entry.id   AF-A0A523RL45-F1
#
_cell.length_a   1.000
_cell.length_b   1.000
_cell.length_c   1.000
_cell.angle_alpha   90.00
_cell.angle_beta   90.00
_cell.angle_gamma   90.00
#
_symmetry.space_group_name_H-M   'P 1'
#
loop_
_entity.id
_entity.type
_entity.pdbx_description
1 polymer ?
#
loop_
_entity_poly.entity_id
_entity_poly.type
_entity_poly.pdbx_seq_one_letter_code
_entity_poly.pdbx_strand_id
1 'polypeptide(L)'
;MFLRHRLTRTFILLISLSPFSAYSFSLKSLSPYKYIDKKCCEYWGSEEASSIYQEQLRIFLSHLGINNPDSIPIRKFSKSASSVYKVYACARPTGIWINEYLLLPEEKLTSLQLYVLAHEASHFALQHKRIIILLSLLNCSPYLPIISLWTNILTNVFFLHKLSVRVAKDPSWIETKSFSGCIYLLALSNTWVARLKEVTAALTVKFSQKIEKEADLEAAKMLCKLGYIYVVEDRIRQCKENLEKGLNYNFMHPRLEQEIKYLQQFLDEWKSGYRQH
;
A
#
# COMPACT_ATOMS: atom_id res chain seq x y z
N MET A 1 27.37 -41.20 13.90
CA MET A 1 25.89 -41.11 13.92
C MET A 1 25.32 -40.38 15.16
N PHE A 2 26.09 -40.18 16.24
CA PHE A 2 25.62 -39.51 17.49
C PHE A 2 25.57 -37.97 17.47
N LEU A 3 26.24 -37.29 16.52
CA LEU A 3 26.28 -35.82 16.47
C LEU A 3 25.03 -35.18 15.82
N ARG A 4 24.32 -35.93 14.97
CA ARG A 4 23.15 -35.42 14.23
C ARG A 4 21.89 -35.30 15.10
N HIS A 5 21.82 -36.06 16.20
CA HIS A 5 20.65 -36.13 17.07
C HIS A 5 20.65 -35.10 18.21
N ARG A 6 21.83 -34.58 18.60
CA ARG A 6 21.97 -33.50 19.59
C ARG A 6 21.63 -32.13 19.00
N LEU A 7 22.01 -31.85 17.75
CA LEU A 7 21.73 -30.57 17.10
C LEU A 7 20.22 -30.36 16.82
N THR A 8 19.47 -31.42 16.52
CA THR A 8 18.01 -31.34 16.29
C THR A 8 17.23 -31.09 17.59
N ARG A 9 17.65 -31.65 18.73
CA ARG A 9 16.99 -31.41 20.02
C ARG A 9 17.22 -29.99 20.54
N THR A 10 18.41 -29.42 20.36
CA THR A 10 18.69 -28.03 20.76
C THR A 10 17.95 -27.01 19.88
N PHE A 11 17.77 -27.31 18.58
CA PHE A 11 17.01 -26.45 17.67
C PHE A 11 15.50 -26.44 17.97
N ILE A 12 14.93 -27.58 18.39
CA ILE A 12 13.51 -27.70 18.78
C ILE A 12 13.24 -27.03 20.15
N LEU A 13 14.22 -27.05 21.07
CA LEU A 13 14.13 -26.34 22.36
C LEU A 13 14.25 -24.81 22.24
N LEU A 14 14.99 -24.29 21.26
CA LEU A 14 15.08 -22.85 21.01
C LEU A 14 13.82 -22.26 20.35
N ILE A 15 13.08 -23.06 19.58
CA ILE A 15 11.81 -22.63 18.98
C ILE A 15 10.67 -22.66 20.02
N SER A 16 10.71 -23.61 20.97
CA SER A 16 9.67 -23.76 22.01
C SER A 16 9.81 -22.83 23.22
N LEU A 17 10.96 -22.18 23.40
CA LEU A 17 11.17 -21.13 24.42
C LEU A 17 11.07 -19.71 23.85
N SER A 18 10.68 -19.55 22.58
CA SER A 18 10.35 -18.21 22.08
C SER A 18 9.11 -17.69 22.81
N PRO A 19 9.12 -16.45 23.33
CA PRO A 19 7.98 -15.85 24.05
C PRO A 19 6.78 -15.54 23.14
N PHE A 20 6.66 -16.21 21.99
CA PHE A 20 5.54 -16.08 21.06
C PHE A 20 4.22 -16.57 21.65
N SER A 21 4.22 -17.42 22.68
CA SER A 21 2.98 -17.85 23.34
C SER A 21 2.42 -16.84 24.35
N ALA A 22 3.22 -15.88 24.83
CA ALA A 22 2.79 -14.89 25.82
C ALA A 22 2.35 -13.55 25.19
N TYR A 23 2.78 -13.27 23.95
CA TYR A 23 2.17 -12.22 23.13
C TYR A 23 1.06 -12.81 22.27
N SER A 24 0.01 -13.31 22.91
CA SER A 24 -1.32 -13.29 22.30
C SER A 24 -1.71 -11.82 22.15
N PHE A 25 -1.13 -11.13 21.17
CA PHE A 25 -1.58 -9.84 20.71
C PHE A 25 -3.03 -10.07 20.30
N SER A 26 -3.95 -9.66 21.17
CA SER A 26 -5.37 -9.83 20.92
C SER A 26 -5.70 -8.98 19.69
N LEU A 27 -5.74 -9.63 18.53
CA LEU A 27 -6.19 -9.02 17.27
C LEU A 27 -7.61 -8.43 17.40
N LYS A 28 -8.34 -8.75 18.47
CA LYS A 28 -9.64 -8.17 18.81
C LYS A 28 -9.56 -6.76 19.43
N SER A 29 -8.46 -6.36 20.07
CA SER A 29 -8.33 -4.99 20.64
C SER A 29 -7.75 -3.97 19.65
N LEU A 30 -7.21 -4.45 18.53
CA LEU A 30 -6.94 -3.65 17.35
C LEU A 30 -8.16 -3.81 16.42
N SER A 31 -9.19 -2.99 16.60
CA SER A 31 -9.97 -2.57 15.43
C SER A 31 -9.24 -1.35 14.86
N PRO A 32 -8.13 -1.53 14.10
CA PRO A 32 -7.40 -0.39 13.54
C PRO A 32 -8.35 0.46 12.69
N TYR A 33 -9.40 -0.15 12.13
CA TYR A 33 -10.43 0.51 11.35
C TYR A 33 -11.12 1.66 12.09
N LYS A 34 -11.58 1.50 13.34
CA LYS A 34 -12.27 2.60 14.05
C LYS A 34 -11.35 3.80 14.36
N TYR A 35 -10.10 3.54 14.73
CA TYR A 35 -9.13 4.60 15.03
C TYR A 35 -8.62 5.30 13.76
N ILE A 36 -8.39 4.51 12.70
CA ILE A 36 -8.03 5.02 11.37
C ILE A 36 -9.17 5.89 10.84
N ASP A 37 -10.43 5.48 10.97
CA ASP A 37 -11.56 6.20 10.37
C ASP A 37 -11.76 7.60 10.97
N LYS A 38 -11.64 7.76 12.30
CA LYS A 38 -11.76 9.08 12.95
C LYS A 38 -10.64 10.04 12.53
N LYS A 39 -9.38 9.59 12.58
CA LYS A 39 -8.24 10.41 12.14
C LYS A 39 -8.25 10.65 10.62
N CYS A 40 -8.78 9.71 9.85
CA CYS A 40 -9.00 9.89 8.43
C CYS A 40 -10.02 10.99 8.17
N CYS A 41 -11.16 11.02 8.87
CA CYS A 41 -12.15 12.08 8.69
C CYS A 41 -11.60 13.47 9.06
N GLU A 42 -10.87 13.57 10.17
CA GLU A 42 -10.25 14.84 10.62
C GLU A 42 -9.23 15.36 9.59
N TYR A 43 -8.47 14.46 8.97
CA TYR A 43 -7.42 14.84 8.05
C TYR A 43 -7.92 15.01 6.61
N TRP A 44 -8.66 14.04 6.08
CA TRP A 44 -9.14 14.01 4.70
C TRP A 44 -10.39 14.85 4.48
N GLY A 45 -11.16 15.18 5.50
CA GLY A 45 -12.41 15.93 5.39
C GLY A 45 -13.64 15.08 5.69
N SER A 46 -14.63 15.71 6.31
CA SER A 46 -15.91 15.12 6.71
C SER A 46 -17.10 15.63 5.89
N GLU A 47 -16.90 16.69 5.10
CA GLU A 47 -17.94 17.29 4.29
C GLU A 47 -18.21 16.44 3.04
N GLU A 48 -19.48 16.28 2.68
CA GLU A 48 -19.88 15.58 1.47
C GLU A 48 -19.36 16.30 0.22
N ALA A 49 -19.07 15.54 -0.84
CA ALA A 49 -18.69 16.12 -2.13
C ALA A 49 -19.92 16.76 -2.81
N SER A 50 -19.69 17.50 -3.89
CA SER A 50 -20.73 18.06 -4.75
C SER A 50 -21.63 16.95 -5.29
N SER A 51 -22.92 17.25 -5.42
CA SER A 51 -23.95 16.29 -5.82
C SER A 51 -23.64 15.60 -7.16
N ILE A 52 -23.08 16.33 -8.14
CA ILE A 52 -22.71 15.77 -9.44
C ILE A 52 -21.66 14.65 -9.33
N TYR A 53 -20.68 14.80 -8.43
CA TYR A 53 -19.68 13.76 -8.19
C TYR A 53 -20.27 12.58 -7.44
N GLN A 54 -21.12 12.85 -6.44
CA GLN A 54 -21.80 11.79 -5.71
C GLN A 54 -22.66 10.95 -6.65
N GLU A 55 -23.54 11.57 -7.42
CA GLU A 55 -24.44 10.91 -8.38
C GLU A 55 -23.65 10.05 -9.36
N GLN A 56 -22.62 10.61 -10.00
CA GLN A 56 -21.82 9.88 -10.98
C GLN A 56 -21.10 8.67 -10.36
N LEU A 57 -20.56 8.81 -9.15
CA LEU A 57 -19.91 7.71 -8.44
C LEU A 57 -20.92 6.63 -8.01
N ARG A 58 -22.15 6.99 -7.62
CA ARG A 58 -23.19 6.00 -7.32
C ARG A 58 -23.51 5.15 -8.55
N ILE A 59 -23.62 5.77 -9.72
CA ILE A 59 -23.81 5.08 -10.99
C ILE A 59 -22.66 4.10 -11.25
N PHE A 60 -21.41 4.56 -11.10
CA PHE A 60 -20.23 3.72 -11.31
C PHE A 60 -20.15 2.56 -10.30
N LEU A 61 -20.36 2.82 -9.02
CA LEU A 61 -20.35 1.80 -7.97
C LEU A 61 -21.45 0.75 -8.18
N SER A 62 -22.65 1.19 -8.58
CA SER A 62 -23.76 0.28 -8.94
C SER A 62 -23.37 -0.62 -10.13
N HIS A 63 -22.78 -0.04 -11.18
CA HIS A 63 -22.30 -0.80 -12.34
C HIS A 63 -21.22 -1.84 -11.98
N LEU A 64 -20.37 -1.53 -11.00
CA LEU A 64 -19.34 -2.43 -10.48
C LEU A 64 -19.89 -3.48 -9.48
N GLY A 65 -21.20 -3.56 -9.29
CA GLY A 65 -21.84 -4.58 -8.45
C GLY A 65 -21.81 -4.29 -6.95
N ILE A 66 -21.64 -3.03 -6.55
CA ILE A 66 -21.77 -2.65 -5.13
C ILE A 66 -23.25 -2.63 -4.75
N ASN A 67 -23.66 -3.55 -3.87
CA ASN A 67 -25.07 -3.78 -3.52
C ASN A 67 -25.79 -2.58 -2.86
N ASN A 68 -25.05 -1.70 -2.18
CA ASN A 68 -25.61 -0.52 -1.53
C ASN A 68 -24.68 0.68 -1.77
N PRO A 69 -24.66 1.21 -3.00
CA PRO A 69 -23.75 2.29 -3.35
C PRO A 69 -24.05 3.52 -2.48
N ASP A 70 -25.30 3.78 -2.10
CA ASP A 70 -25.72 4.92 -1.28
C ASP A 70 -25.11 4.96 0.12
N SER A 71 -24.75 3.79 0.66
CA SER A 71 -24.08 3.70 1.97
C SER A 71 -22.60 4.09 1.96
N ILE A 72 -21.98 4.27 0.79
CA ILE A 72 -20.55 4.56 0.69
C ILE A 72 -20.32 6.07 0.88
N PRO A 73 -19.52 6.53 1.85
CA PRO A 73 -19.21 7.95 1.99
C PRO A 73 -18.49 8.50 0.74
N ILE A 74 -18.99 9.61 0.18
CA ILE A 74 -18.35 10.34 -0.93
C ILE A 74 -18.13 11.77 -0.49
N ARG A 75 -16.90 12.08 -0.10
CA ARG A 75 -16.57 13.31 0.62
C ARG A 75 -15.62 14.19 -0.15
N LYS A 76 -15.58 15.48 0.17
CA LYS A 76 -14.54 16.37 -0.37
C LYS A 76 -13.30 16.37 0.52
N PHE A 77 -12.16 16.64 -0.10
CA PHE A 77 -10.91 16.84 0.63
C PHE A 77 -11.04 18.04 1.57
N SER A 78 -10.47 17.95 2.77
CA SER A 78 -10.20 19.12 3.59
C SER A 78 -9.20 20.03 2.86
N LYS A 79 -9.23 21.34 3.14
CA LYS A 79 -8.24 22.28 2.59
C LYS A 79 -6.80 21.84 2.89
N SER A 80 -6.56 21.34 4.11
CA SER A 80 -5.26 20.82 4.53
C SER A 80 -4.85 19.59 3.71
N ALA A 81 -5.73 18.60 3.55
CA ALA A 81 -5.44 17.44 2.73
C ALA A 81 -5.18 17.83 1.27
N SER A 82 -5.98 18.71 0.68
CA SER A 82 -5.79 19.19 -0.69
C SER A 82 -4.43 19.88 -0.89
N SER A 83 -4.00 20.67 0.09
CA SER A 83 -2.68 21.33 0.03
C SER A 83 -1.50 20.35 0.08
N VAL A 84 -1.66 19.25 0.82
CA VAL A 84 -0.61 18.23 1.01
C VAL A 84 -0.62 17.24 -0.15
N TYR A 85 -1.79 16.79 -0.57
CA TYR A 85 -1.96 15.81 -1.64
C TYR A 85 -2.46 16.48 -2.91
N LYS A 86 -1.54 16.61 -3.87
CA LYS A 86 -1.85 17.05 -5.23
C LYS A 86 -2.45 15.91 -6.06
N VAL A 87 -3.49 15.27 -5.55
CA VAL A 87 -4.24 14.19 -6.22
C VAL A 87 -5.69 14.63 -6.41
N TYR A 88 -6.30 14.22 -7.51
CA TYR A 88 -7.66 14.61 -7.87
C TYR A 88 -8.73 13.92 -7.01
N ALA A 89 -8.51 12.66 -6.65
CA ALA A 89 -9.40 11.89 -5.82
C ALA A 89 -8.63 10.74 -5.14
N CYS A 90 -9.27 10.06 -4.19
CA CYS A 90 -8.70 8.88 -3.54
C CYS A 90 -9.81 7.98 -2.97
N ALA A 91 -9.83 6.73 -3.41
CA ALA A 91 -10.58 5.67 -2.78
C ALA A 91 -9.84 5.14 -1.54
N ARG A 92 -10.61 4.89 -0.48
CA ARG A 92 -10.16 4.33 0.79
C ARG A 92 -11.08 3.17 1.19
N PRO A 93 -10.67 2.32 2.16
CA PRO A 93 -11.54 1.23 2.63
C PRO A 93 -12.89 1.68 3.20
N THR A 94 -13.03 2.96 3.57
CA THR A 94 -14.22 3.53 4.21
C THR A 94 -15.00 4.53 3.35
N GLY A 95 -14.56 4.80 2.12
CA GLY A 95 -15.24 5.76 1.23
C GLY A 95 -14.36 6.27 0.11
N ILE A 96 -14.84 7.28 -0.62
CA ILE A 96 -14.12 7.94 -1.70
C ILE A 96 -14.06 9.44 -1.38
N TRP A 97 -12.87 10.03 -1.51
CA TRP A 97 -12.66 11.45 -1.29
C TRP A 97 -12.28 12.14 -2.60
N ILE A 98 -12.89 13.30 -2.87
CA ILE A 98 -12.70 14.10 -4.09
C ILE A 98 -12.03 15.42 -3.76
N ASN A 99 -11.00 15.78 -4.51
CA ASN A 99 -10.31 17.06 -4.36
C ASN A 99 -10.96 18.13 -5.24
N GLU A 100 -12.06 18.72 -4.76
CA GLU A 100 -12.81 19.73 -5.51
C GLU A 100 -12.06 21.06 -5.72
N TYR A 101 -10.93 21.25 -5.02
CA TYR A 101 -10.03 22.38 -5.28
C TYR A 101 -9.23 22.19 -6.59
N LEU A 102 -9.08 20.95 -7.05
CA LEU A 102 -8.42 20.61 -8.32
C LEU A 102 -9.41 20.20 -9.41
N LEU A 103 -10.51 19.57 -9.01
CA LEU A 103 -11.65 19.24 -9.86
C LEU A 103 -12.79 20.19 -9.51
N LEU A 104 -12.78 21.39 -10.06
CA LEU A 104 -13.88 22.32 -9.84
C LEU A 104 -15.18 21.71 -10.38
N PRO A 105 -16.27 21.72 -9.61
CA PRO A 105 -17.55 21.20 -10.09
C PRO A 105 -18.05 22.08 -11.23
N GLU A 106 -18.33 21.44 -12.36
CA GLU A 106 -18.93 22.05 -13.54
C GLU A 106 -20.35 21.52 -13.73
N GLU A 107 -21.16 22.19 -14.54
CA GLU A 107 -22.51 21.70 -14.89
C GLU A 107 -22.45 20.33 -15.59
N LYS A 108 -21.37 20.09 -16.35
CA LYS A 108 -21.10 18.81 -16.99
C LYS A 108 -19.69 18.35 -16.68
N LEU A 109 -19.57 17.08 -16.27
CA LEU A 109 -18.27 16.49 -16.00
C LEU A 109 -17.41 16.39 -17.26
N THR A 110 -16.19 16.87 -17.16
CA THR A 110 -15.15 16.71 -18.18
C THR A 110 -14.73 15.25 -18.33
N SER A 111 -14.07 14.91 -19.43
CA SER A 111 -13.48 13.58 -19.63
C SER A 111 -12.50 13.21 -18.52
N LEU A 112 -11.65 14.16 -18.09
CA LEU A 112 -10.72 13.94 -16.98
C LEU A 112 -11.46 13.60 -15.68
N GLN A 113 -12.50 14.38 -15.33
CA GLN A 113 -13.28 14.13 -14.13
C GLN A 113 -13.96 12.75 -14.18
N LEU A 114 -14.62 12.41 -15.31
CA LEU A 114 -15.25 11.10 -15.49
C LEU A 114 -14.24 9.96 -15.35
N TYR A 115 -13.06 10.07 -15.96
CA TYR A 115 -12.02 9.04 -15.87
C TYR A 115 -11.52 8.87 -14.43
N VAL A 116 -11.23 9.97 -13.73
CA VAL A 116 -10.77 9.94 -12.34
C VAL A 116 -11.80 9.28 -11.42
N LEU A 117 -13.07 9.65 -11.54
CA LEU A 117 -14.14 9.06 -10.72
C LEU A 117 -14.31 7.57 -11.02
N ALA A 118 -14.24 7.17 -12.29
CA ALA A 118 -14.30 5.77 -12.69
C ALA A 118 -13.13 4.96 -12.12
N HIS A 119 -11.91 5.49 -12.20
CA HIS A 119 -10.70 4.89 -11.67
C HIS A 119 -10.78 4.68 -10.14
N GLU A 120 -11.21 5.70 -9.39
CA GLU A 120 -11.35 5.55 -7.94
C GLU A 120 -12.51 4.61 -7.55
N ALA A 121 -13.62 4.62 -8.30
CA ALA A 121 -14.69 3.64 -8.10
C ALA A 121 -14.18 2.20 -8.29
N SER A 122 -13.35 1.96 -9.31
CA SER A 122 -12.69 0.67 -9.53
C SER A 122 -11.78 0.27 -8.37
N HIS A 123 -10.95 1.20 -7.86
CA HIS A 123 -10.14 0.94 -6.67
C HIS A 123 -10.97 0.55 -5.45
N PHE A 124 -12.12 1.21 -5.26
CA PHE A 124 -13.02 0.93 -4.16
C PHE A 124 -13.66 -0.47 -4.31
N ALA A 125 -14.22 -0.76 -5.49
CA ALA A 125 -14.91 -2.02 -5.77
C ALA A 125 -13.96 -3.24 -5.67
N LEU A 126 -12.74 -3.11 -6.19
CA LEU A 126 -11.72 -4.15 -6.13
C LEU A 126 -10.99 -4.24 -4.79
N GLN A 127 -11.37 -3.40 -3.80
CA GLN A 127 -10.76 -3.35 -2.47
C GLN A 127 -9.24 -3.14 -2.48
N HIS A 128 -8.70 -2.46 -3.50
CA HIS A 128 -7.26 -2.29 -3.70
C HIS A 128 -6.55 -1.72 -2.47
N LYS A 129 -7.15 -0.75 -1.76
CA LYS A 129 -6.54 -0.21 -0.53
C LYS A 129 -6.47 -1.22 0.62
N ARG A 130 -7.43 -2.14 0.74
CA ARG A 130 -7.35 -3.22 1.77
C ARG A 130 -6.21 -4.17 1.47
N ILE A 131 -6.03 -4.51 0.19
CA ILE A 131 -4.93 -5.36 -0.27
C ILE A 131 -3.59 -4.68 0.01
N ILE A 132 -3.44 -3.38 -0.28
CA ILE A 132 -2.22 -2.62 0.02
C ILE A 132 -1.92 -2.59 1.53
N ILE A 133 -2.94 -2.38 2.38
CA ILE A 133 -2.78 -2.43 3.83
C ILE A 133 -2.31 -3.81 4.29
N LEU A 134 -2.97 -4.88 3.82
CA LEU A 134 -2.60 -6.26 4.16
C LEU A 134 -1.16 -6.57 3.74
N LEU A 135 -0.76 -6.16 2.54
CA LEU A 135 0.61 -6.35 2.07
C LEU A 135 1.62 -5.53 2.85
N SER A 136 1.27 -4.31 3.26
CA SER A 136 2.12 -3.50 4.13
C SER A 136 2.35 -4.21 5.48
N LEU A 137 1.29 -4.79 6.06
CA LEU A 137 1.40 -5.57 7.30
C LEU A 137 2.24 -6.85 7.11
N LEU A 138 2.05 -7.57 6.00
CA LEU A 138 2.86 -8.75 5.66
C LEU A 138 4.33 -8.39 5.40
N ASN A 139 4.60 -7.24 4.77
CA ASN A 139 5.94 -6.72 4.54
C ASN A 139 6.63 -6.28 5.84
N CYS A 140 5.87 -5.93 6.90
CA CYS A 140 6.42 -5.70 8.23
C CYS A 140 6.79 -7.01 8.96
N SER A 141 6.16 -8.14 8.61
CA SER A 141 6.41 -9.45 9.24
C SER A 141 7.87 -9.92 9.22
N PRO A 142 8.64 -9.84 8.12
CA PRO A 142 10.04 -10.28 8.10
C PRO A 142 10.96 -9.47 9.03
N TYR A 143 10.53 -8.27 9.47
CA TYR A 143 11.27 -7.50 10.46
C TYR A 143 11.01 -7.98 11.89
N LEU A 144 9.94 -8.73 12.16
CA LEU A 144 9.65 -9.22 13.52
C LEU A 144 10.71 -10.19 14.04
N PRO A 145 11.19 -11.20 13.28
CA PRO A 145 12.31 -12.03 13.71
C PRO A 145 13.61 -11.23 13.90
N ILE A 146 13.83 -10.21 13.08
CA ILE A 146 15.01 -9.34 13.20
C ILE A 146 14.90 -8.53 14.50
N ILE A 147 13.79 -7.86 14.78
CA ILE A 147 13.56 -7.14 16.03
C ILE A 147 13.70 -8.09 17.24
N SER A 148 13.21 -9.32 17.14
CA SER A 148 13.40 -10.36 18.16
C SER A 148 14.87 -10.75 18.33
N LEU A 149 15.62 -10.89 17.24
CA LEU A 149 17.06 -11.16 17.30
C LEU A 149 17.82 -10.00 17.94
N TRP A 150 17.51 -8.76 17.57
CA TRP A 150 18.11 -7.55 18.13
C TRP A 150 17.83 -7.43 19.64
N THR A 151 16.59 -7.63 20.06
CA THR A 151 16.23 -7.61 21.49
C THR A 151 16.95 -8.72 22.26
N ASN A 152 17.09 -9.92 21.70
CA ASN A 152 17.88 -11.00 22.30
C ASN A 152 19.38 -10.68 22.37
N ILE A 153 19.98 -10.12 21.32
CA ILE A 153 21.39 -9.72 21.31
C ILE A 153 21.63 -8.65 22.38
N LEU A 154 20.81 -7.60 22.41
CA LEU A 154 20.94 -6.52 23.39
C LEU A 154 20.76 -7.03 24.83
N THR A 155 19.79 -7.91 25.06
CA THR A 155 19.56 -8.52 26.39
C THR A 155 20.77 -9.36 26.82
N ASN A 156 21.32 -10.17 25.92
CA ASN A 156 22.51 -10.98 26.20
C ASN A 156 23.76 -10.12 26.40
N VAL A 157 23.97 -9.07 25.60
CA VAL A 157 25.09 -8.12 25.79
C VAL A 157 24.98 -7.42 27.14
N PHE A 158 23.79 -6.95 27.52
CA PHE A 158 23.57 -6.31 28.81
C PHE A 158 23.75 -7.27 29.98
N PHE A 159 23.30 -8.51 29.82
CA PHE A 159 23.50 -9.59 30.79
C PHE A 159 24.99 -9.93 30.95
N LEU A 160 25.71 -10.12 29.84
CA LEU A 160 27.13 -10.42 29.81
C LEU A 160 27.95 -9.26 30.39
N HIS A 161 27.58 -8.01 30.11
CA HIS A 161 28.20 -6.84 30.70
C HIS A 161 27.96 -6.76 32.22
N LYS A 162 26.72 -6.99 32.69
CA LYS A 162 26.44 -7.05 34.13
C LYS A 162 27.17 -8.19 34.84
N LEU A 163 27.26 -9.35 34.20
CA LEU A 163 28.00 -10.51 34.72
C LEU A 163 29.50 -10.21 34.76
N SER A 164 30.04 -9.58 33.71
CA SER A 164 31.45 -9.22 33.65
C SER A 164 31.83 -8.19 34.71
N VAL A 165 30.99 -7.18 34.95
CA VAL A 165 31.18 -6.20 36.04
C VAL A 165 31.11 -6.86 37.43
N ARG A 166 30.30 -7.90 37.62
CA ARG A 166 30.21 -8.63 38.90
C ARG A 166 31.33 -9.63 39.14
N VAL A 167 31.84 -10.26 38.08
CA VAL A 167 32.84 -11.34 38.17
C VAL A 167 34.27 -10.80 38.09
N ALA A 168 34.49 -9.64 37.45
CA ALA A 168 35.82 -9.06 37.30
C ALA A 168 36.34 -8.45 38.61
N LYS A 169 37.33 -9.11 39.21
CA LYS A 169 38.40 -8.46 39.97
C LYS A 169 39.61 -8.06 39.09
N ASP A 170 39.67 -8.54 37.84
CA ASP A 170 40.69 -8.21 36.85
C ASP A 170 40.02 -7.94 35.48
N PRO A 171 40.08 -6.71 34.95
CA PRO A 171 39.37 -6.29 33.73
C PRO A 171 39.98 -6.77 32.40
N SER A 172 41.20 -7.31 32.40
CA SER A 172 41.99 -7.54 31.18
C SER A 172 41.45 -8.62 30.22
N TRP A 173 40.60 -9.54 30.70
CA TRP A 173 40.09 -10.67 29.89
C TRP A 173 38.77 -10.41 29.16
N ILE A 174 38.07 -9.32 29.48
CA ILE A 174 36.71 -9.05 28.97
C ILE A 174 36.72 -8.17 27.71
N GLU A 175 37.82 -7.50 27.38
CA GLU A 175 37.72 -6.25 26.63
C GLU A 175 37.67 -6.31 25.09
N THR A 176 37.87 -7.45 24.39
CA THR A 176 38.02 -7.35 22.91
C THR A 176 37.25 -8.37 22.08
N LYS A 177 37.23 -9.66 22.44
CA LYS A 177 36.69 -10.69 21.53
C LYS A 177 35.16 -10.79 21.53
N SER A 178 34.53 -10.69 22.69
CA SER A 178 33.06 -10.80 22.82
C SER A 178 32.33 -9.57 22.25
N PHE A 179 32.92 -8.38 22.45
CA PHE A 179 32.36 -7.12 21.97
C PHE A 179 32.51 -6.96 20.45
N SER A 180 33.68 -7.31 19.89
CA SER A 180 33.89 -7.30 18.43
C SER A 180 32.97 -8.28 17.68
N GLY A 181 32.71 -9.46 18.26
CA GLY A 181 31.73 -10.41 17.71
C GLY A 181 30.31 -9.85 17.67
N CYS A 182 29.88 -9.14 18.71
CA CYS A 182 28.57 -8.49 18.73
C CYS A 182 28.49 -7.37 17.69
N ILE A 183 29.52 -6.52 17.56
CA ILE A 183 29.57 -5.47 16.53
C ILE A 183 29.49 -6.08 15.12
N TYR A 184 30.21 -7.17 14.87
CA TYR A 184 30.18 -7.85 13.58
C TYR A 184 28.78 -8.41 13.24
N LEU A 185 28.11 -9.05 14.20
CA LEU A 185 26.73 -9.54 14.02
C LEU A 185 25.73 -8.39 13.80
N LEU A 186 25.90 -7.27 14.50
CA LEU A 186 25.08 -6.08 14.30
C LEU A 186 25.29 -5.50 12.89
N ALA A 187 26.54 -5.38 12.44
CA ALA A 187 26.88 -4.91 11.11
C ALA A 187 26.27 -5.80 10.01
N LEU A 188 26.39 -7.13 10.14
CA LEU A 188 25.76 -8.08 9.21
C LEU A 188 24.23 -7.96 9.24
N SER A 189 23.62 -7.85 10.42
CA SER A 189 22.16 -7.72 10.49
C SER A 189 21.66 -6.44 9.81
N ASN A 190 22.41 -5.33 9.90
CA ASN A 190 22.09 -4.07 9.23
C ASN A 190 22.17 -4.18 7.70
N THR A 191 23.16 -4.90 7.15
CA THR A 191 23.24 -5.12 5.69
C THR A 191 22.09 -5.97 5.19
N TRP A 192 21.69 -7.01 5.93
CA TRP A 192 20.49 -7.80 5.62
C TRP A 192 19.20 -6.96 5.69
N VAL A 193 19.05 -6.11 6.71
CA VAL A 193 17.91 -5.19 6.82
C VAL A 193 17.86 -4.22 5.64
N ALA A 194 18.99 -3.65 5.23
CA ALA A 194 19.05 -2.75 4.08
C ALA A 194 18.62 -3.47 2.79
N ARG A 195 19.15 -4.66 2.54
CA ARG A 195 18.78 -5.46 1.36
C ARG A 195 17.30 -5.88 1.38
N LEU A 196 16.76 -6.22 2.54
CA LEU A 196 15.33 -6.51 2.69
C LEU A 196 14.47 -5.27 2.40
N LYS A 197 14.90 -4.08 2.84
CA LYS A 197 14.22 -2.81 2.51
C LYS A 197 14.20 -2.56 1.00
N GLU A 198 15.30 -2.77 0.31
CA GLU A 198 15.37 -2.61 -1.16
C GLU A 198 14.44 -3.58 -1.90
N VAL A 199 14.46 -4.86 -1.52
CA VAL A 199 13.61 -5.88 -2.14
C VAL A 199 12.14 -5.60 -1.85
N THR A 200 11.78 -5.27 -0.61
CA THR A 200 10.39 -4.94 -0.24
C THR A 200 9.90 -3.67 -0.90
N ALA A 201 10.75 -2.65 -1.06
CA ALA A 201 10.42 -1.44 -1.82
C ALA A 201 10.15 -1.77 -3.30
N ALA A 202 11.04 -2.53 -3.96
CA ALA A 202 10.87 -2.91 -5.36
C ALA A 202 9.60 -3.74 -5.60
N LEU A 203 9.29 -4.67 -4.68
CA LEU A 203 8.05 -5.45 -4.73
C LEU A 203 6.81 -4.58 -4.52
N THR A 204 6.87 -3.62 -3.58
CA THR A 204 5.78 -2.68 -3.32
C THR A 204 5.47 -1.84 -4.54
N VAL A 205 6.50 -1.35 -5.24
CA VAL A 205 6.33 -0.58 -6.49
C VAL A 205 5.67 -1.42 -7.58
N LYS A 206 6.20 -2.62 -7.86
CA LYS A 206 5.62 -3.51 -8.88
C LYS A 206 4.17 -3.88 -8.58
N PHE A 207 3.87 -4.11 -7.30
CA PHE A 207 2.52 -4.46 -6.89
C PHE A 207 1.56 -3.26 -6.99
N SER A 208 2.00 -2.08 -6.59
CA SER A 208 1.25 -0.83 -6.78
C SER A 208 0.91 -0.63 -8.25
N GLN A 209 1.90 -0.72 -9.14
CA GLN A 209 1.68 -0.59 -10.59
C GLN A 209 0.70 -1.61 -11.15
N LYS A 210 0.68 -2.84 -10.63
CA LYS A 210 -0.29 -3.86 -11.03
C LYS A 210 -1.72 -3.47 -10.60
N ILE A 211 -1.88 -3.00 -9.36
CA ILE A 211 -3.16 -2.53 -8.82
C ILE A 211 -3.71 -1.34 -9.61
N GLU A 212 -2.85 -0.38 -9.95
CA GLU A 212 -3.22 0.80 -10.73
C GLU A 212 -3.70 0.38 -12.13
N LYS A 213 -2.93 -0.46 -12.82
CA LYS A 213 -3.32 -1.02 -14.12
C LYS A 213 -4.68 -1.75 -14.06
N GLU A 214 -4.92 -2.52 -13.00
CA GLU A 214 -6.20 -3.23 -12.82
C GLU A 214 -7.36 -2.25 -12.64
N ALA A 215 -7.18 -1.17 -11.88
CA ALA A 215 -8.18 -0.12 -11.71
C ALA A 215 -8.44 0.64 -13.02
N ASP A 216 -7.39 0.96 -13.79
CA ASP A 216 -7.49 1.62 -15.10
C ASP A 216 -8.27 0.77 -16.10
N LEU A 217 -8.00 -0.54 -16.18
CA LEU A 217 -8.70 -1.44 -17.09
C LEU A 217 -10.17 -1.62 -16.70
N GLU A 218 -10.48 -1.76 -15.40
CA GLU A 218 -11.88 -1.89 -14.97
C GLU A 218 -12.64 -0.57 -15.16
N ALA A 219 -11.98 0.58 -14.97
CA ALA A 219 -12.54 1.90 -15.26
C ALA A 219 -12.84 2.06 -16.76
N ALA A 220 -11.89 1.71 -17.63
CA ALA A 220 -12.07 1.78 -19.09
C ALA A 220 -13.23 0.90 -19.55
N LYS A 221 -13.32 -0.33 -19.04
CA LYS A 221 -14.42 -1.27 -19.30
C LYS A 221 -15.77 -0.73 -18.86
N MET A 222 -15.87 -0.20 -17.66
CA MET A 222 -17.11 0.42 -17.15
C MET A 222 -17.51 1.62 -18.00
N LEU A 223 -16.57 2.53 -18.30
CA LEU A 223 -16.82 3.72 -19.12
C LEU A 223 -17.33 3.33 -20.51
N CYS A 224 -16.69 2.36 -21.17
CA CYS A 224 -17.14 1.88 -22.47
C CYS A 224 -18.54 1.26 -22.42
N LYS A 225 -18.88 0.47 -21.39
CA LYS A 225 -20.23 -0.10 -21.21
C LYS A 225 -21.32 0.96 -21.00
N LEU A 226 -20.96 2.09 -20.39
CA LEU A 226 -21.86 3.21 -20.15
C LEU A 226 -21.92 4.20 -21.33
N GLY A 227 -21.29 3.89 -22.47
CA GLY A 227 -21.28 4.77 -23.64
C GLY A 227 -20.25 5.89 -23.59
N TYR A 228 -19.35 5.90 -22.60
CA TYR A 228 -18.28 6.89 -22.42
C TYR A 228 -16.96 6.47 -23.06
N ILE A 229 -16.99 5.80 -24.21
CA ILE A 229 -15.75 5.37 -24.90
C ILE A 229 -14.80 6.54 -25.21
N TYR A 230 -15.35 7.72 -25.52
CA TYR A 230 -14.59 8.93 -25.79
C TYR A 230 -13.74 9.37 -24.57
N VAL A 231 -14.13 9.02 -23.35
CA VAL A 231 -13.37 9.33 -22.13
C VAL A 231 -12.06 8.55 -22.08
N VAL A 232 -12.10 7.28 -22.50
CA VAL A 232 -10.90 6.42 -22.57
C VAL A 232 -9.97 6.89 -23.69
N GLU A 233 -10.52 7.25 -24.85
CA GLU A 233 -9.77 7.84 -25.96
C GLU A 233 -9.07 9.13 -25.55
N ASP A 234 -9.80 10.02 -24.86
CA ASP A 234 -9.26 11.27 -24.38
C ASP A 234 -8.17 11.08 -23.32
N ARG A 235 -8.32 10.08 -22.44
CA ARG A 235 -7.26 9.71 -21.50
C ARG A 235 -5.98 9.27 -22.21
N ILE A 236 -6.09 8.40 -23.21
CA ILE A 236 -4.92 7.96 -24.01
C ILE A 236 -4.25 9.17 -24.67
N ARG A 237 -5.03 10.10 -25.22
CA ARG A 237 -4.54 11.35 -25.81
C ARG A 237 -3.78 12.20 -24.79
N GLN A 238 -4.36 12.46 -23.62
CA GLN A 238 -3.71 13.21 -22.53
C GLN A 238 -2.40 12.55 -22.08
N CYS A 239 -2.36 11.21 -21.99
CA CYS A 239 -1.13 10.49 -21.64
C CYS A 239 -0.03 10.68 -22.69
N LYS A 240 -0.37 10.67 -23.99
CA LYS A 240 0.58 10.95 -25.08
C LYS A 240 1.12 12.39 -25.01
N GLU A 241 0.23 13.37 -24.83
CA GLU A 241 0.60 14.79 -24.69
C GLU A 241 1.53 15.02 -23.48
N ASN A 242 1.27 14.34 -22.35
CA ASN A 242 2.12 14.44 -21.16
C ASN A 242 3.49 13.80 -21.37
N LEU A 243 3.55 12.67 -22.09
CA LEU A 243 4.79 12.00 -22.44
C LEU A 243 5.67 12.89 -23.33
N GLU A 244 5.08 13.56 -24.33
CA GLU A 244 5.78 14.52 -25.19
C GLU A 244 6.36 15.72 -24.42
N LYS A 245 5.67 16.15 -23.36
CA LYS A 245 6.14 17.21 -22.45
C LYS A 245 7.24 16.75 -21.48
N GLY A 246 7.65 15.48 -21.54
CA GLY A 246 8.61 14.90 -20.60
C GLY A 246 8.08 14.77 -19.17
N LEU A 247 6.76 14.87 -18.98
CA LEU A 247 6.14 14.63 -17.68
C LEU A 247 6.19 13.13 -17.40
N ASN A 248 6.63 12.76 -16.21
CA ASN A 248 6.64 11.37 -15.77
C ASN A 248 5.89 11.26 -14.45
N TYR A 249 5.10 10.20 -14.29
CA TYR A 249 4.37 9.98 -13.05
C TYR A 249 5.31 9.62 -11.89
N ASN A 250 4.76 9.74 -10.68
CA ASN A 250 5.39 9.18 -9.50
C ASN A 250 5.62 7.67 -9.68
N PHE A 251 6.68 7.13 -9.07
CA PHE A 251 7.13 5.75 -9.19
C PHE A 251 6.07 4.69 -8.82
N MET A 252 5.01 5.09 -8.11
CA MET A 252 3.91 4.20 -7.68
C MET A 252 2.85 3.93 -8.75
N HIS A 253 2.76 4.78 -9.78
CA HIS A 253 1.86 4.58 -10.92
C HIS A 253 2.63 3.91 -12.08
N PRO A 254 1.93 3.22 -13.00
CA PRO A 254 2.53 2.77 -14.25
C PRO A 254 3.14 3.96 -14.99
N ARG A 255 4.21 3.70 -15.74
CA ARG A 255 4.74 4.75 -16.63
C ARG A 255 3.70 5.09 -17.70
N LEU A 256 3.71 6.32 -18.19
CA LEU A 256 2.77 6.79 -19.23
C LEU A 256 2.77 5.86 -20.45
N GLU A 257 3.93 5.38 -20.89
CA GLU A 257 4.05 4.47 -22.03
C GLU A 257 3.35 3.13 -21.78
N GLN A 258 3.39 2.64 -20.55
CA GLN A 258 2.70 1.41 -20.16
C GLN A 258 1.19 1.62 -20.15
N GLU A 259 0.72 2.73 -19.58
CA GLU A 259 -0.70 3.13 -19.56
C GLU A 259 -1.28 3.27 -20.96
N ILE A 260 -0.61 4.05 -21.83
CA ILE A 260 -0.99 4.20 -23.24
C ILE A 260 -1.09 2.82 -23.90
N LYS A 261 -0.08 1.96 -23.72
CA LYS A 261 -0.03 0.65 -24.37
C LYS A 261 -1.21 -0.24 -23.98
N TYR A 262 -1.48 -0.41 -22.69
CA TYR A 262 -2.55 -1.32 -22.27
C TYR A 262 -3.95 -0.75 -22.50
N LEU A 263 -4.15 0.58 -22.38
CA LEU A 263 -5.44 1.21 -22.66
C LEU A 263 -5.75 1.18 -24.16
N GLN A 264 -4.75 1.43 -25.00
CA GLN A 264 -4.91 1.33 -26.46
C GLN A 264 -5.25 -0.11 -26.86
N GLN A 265 -4.53 -1.11 -26.32
CA GLN A 265 -4.84 -2.52 -26.56
C GLN A 265 -6.28 -2.85 -26.16
N PHE A 266 -6.71 -2.46 -24.96
CA PHE A 266 -8.08 -2.65 -24.49
C PHE A 266 -9.11 -2.02 -25.45
N LEU A 267 -8.85 -0.78 -25.90
CA LEU A 267 -9.76 -0.06 -26.77
C LEU A 267 -9.88 -0.70 -28.16
N ASP A 268 -8.76 -1.17 -28.72
CA ASP A 268 -8.73 -1.85 -30.01
C ASP A 268 -9.53 -3.17 -29.93
N GLU A 269 -9.32 -3.95 -28.86
CA GLU A 269 -10.09 -5.17 -28.58
C GLU A 269 -11.59 -4.86 -28.42
N TRP A 270 -11.95 -3.86 -27.62
CA TRP A 270 -13.33 -3.44 -27.40
C TRP A 270 -14.04 -3.07 -28.70
N LYS A 271 -13.40 -2.24 -29.54
CA LYS A 271 -13.95 -1.81 -30.84
C LYS A 271 -14.08 -2.96 -31.83
N SER A 272 -13.17 -3.94 -31.79
CA SER A 272 -13.24 -5.12 -32.65
C SER A 272 -14.40 -6.04 -32.29
N GLY A 273 -14.67 -6.23 -30.98
CA GLY A 273 -15.77 -7.06 -30.50
C GLY A 273 -17.14 -6.40 -30.67
N TYR A 274 -17.25 -5.08 -30.48
CA TYR A 274 -18.53 -4.37 -30.61
C TYR A 274 -19.08 -4.39 -32.04
N ARG A 275 -18.23 -4.48 -33.07
CA ARG A 275 -18.69 -4.59 -34.47
C ARG A 275 -19.43 -5.89 -34.79
N GLN A 276 -19.44 -6.86 -33.88
CA GLN A 276 -20.12 -8.15 -34.06
C GLN A 276 -21.53 -8.20 -33.45
N HIS A 277 -21.97 -7.13 -32.78
CA HIS A 277 -23.28 -7.02 -32.14
C HIS A 277 -24.03 -5.78 -32.64
#